data_AF-A0A6G1PZ47-F1
#
_entry.id   AF-A0A6G1PZ47-F1
#
_cell.length_a   1.000
_cell.length_b   1.000
_cell.length_c   1.000
_cell.angle_alpha   90.00
_cell.angle_beta   90.00
_cell.angle_gamma   90.00
#
_symmetry.space_group_name_H-M   'P 1'
#
loop_
_entity.id
_entity.type
_entity.pdbx_description
1 polymer ?
#
loop_
_entity_poly.entity_id
_entity_poly.type
_entity_poly.pdbx_seq_one_letter_code
_entity_poly.pdbx_strand_id
1 'polypeptide(L)'
;MSSQKRLIIADDEEVEAEELNPFSFRQFLRCNILDQDQDQEREHEQEHTHSESSCSHRICDDGNLTFDPEVRSCFFSEPLLAPQEDDEQWGQSIQSGVDSTSSLCTEEEEEDNDEEETRFSSKPDVQQRRGGGGAENYEGDDETSMAEPVSSRRSKSPHIQQLKEENMLLRRTIRELQRRLDANERRVLELSEELLQRRRQEEKEAEDLENMVQSVEQNLHLMTKRAVKAESSVSKMKVELQQLQVEVESLRSKNDRLKTEESQVVMTMRQNAQLASEYLNKTASHAHSSISRLLEEAESLRLVSQLLQSIDKISNLNPES
;
A
#
# COMPACT_ATOMS: atom_id res chain seq x y z
N MET A 1 25.37 -54.89 26.36
CA MET A 1 25.64 -53.55 26.90
C MET A 1 24.81 -52.56 26.10
N SER A 2 23.56 -52.34 26.52
CA SER A 2 22.63 -51.42 25.85
C SER A 2 22.88 -50.00 26.40
N SER A 3 23.32 -49.08 25.54
CA SER A 3 23.52 -47.67 25.93
C SER A 3 22.21 -46.91 25.77
N GLN A 4 21.56 -46.59 26.89
CA GLN A 4 20.45 -45.64 26.94
C GLN A 4 20.97 -44.24 26.60
N LYS A 5 20.52 -43.68 25.46
CA LYS A 5 20.71 -42.27 25.13
C LYS A 5 19.63 -41.47 25.84
N ARG A 6 20.04 -40.62 26.78
CA ARG A 6 19.17 -39.67 27.48
C ARG A 6 18.97 -38.47 26.56
N LEU A 7 17.74 -38.20 26.13
CA LEU A 7 17.39 -37.04 25.34
C LEU A 7 17.33 -35.83 26.29
N ILE A 8 18.22 -34.85 26.08
CA ILE A 8 18.19 -33.56 26.76
C ILE A 8 17.41 -32.64 25.83
N ILE A 9 16.20 -32.25 26.24
CA ILE A 9 15.43 -31.20 25.58
C ILE A 9 15.99 -29.89 26.14
N ALA A 10 16.68 -29.13 25.31
CA ALA A 10 16.85 -27.71 25.55
C ALA A 10 15.54 -27.04 25.11
N ASP A 11 14.84 -26.40 26.05
CA ASP A 11 13.81 -25.41 25.71
C ASP A 11 14.54 -24.23 25.04
N ASP A 12 14.50 -24.18 23.72
CA ASP A 12 14.74 -22.95 22.98
C ASP A 12 13.52 -22.05 23.19
N GLU A 13 13.61 -21.16 24.18
CA GLU A 13 12.72 -20.01 24.32
C GLU A 13 12.91 -19.10 23.09
N GLU A 14 12.15 -19.33 22.01
CA GLU A 14 11.84 -18.31 21.02
C GLU A 14 10.88 -17.29 21.65
N VAL A 15 11.41 -16.44 22.53
CA VAL A 15 10.67 -15.34 23.15
C VAL A 15 11.46 -14.06 22.90
N GLU A 16 11.38 -13.48 21.69
CA GLU A 16 11.74 -12.06 21.50
C GLU A 16 11.39 -11.44 20.12
N ALA A 17 10.79 -12.16 19.17
CA ALA A 17 10.43 -11.54 17.88
C ALA A 17 9.07 -10.81 17.89
N GLU A 18 8.13 -11.23 18.73
CA GLU A 18 6.77 -10.68 18.75
C GLU A 18 6.61 -9.41 19.59
N GLU A 19 7.63 -9.05 20.39
CA GLU A 19 7.61 -7.85 21.24
C GLU A 19 8.04 -6.57 20.50
N LEU A 20 8.57 -6.71 19.28
CA LEU A 20 8.96 -5.60 18.40
C LEU A 20 7.86 -5.18 17.42
N ASN A 21 6.71 -5.87 17.41
CA ASN A 21 5.60 -5.49 16.53
C ASN A 21 4.78 -4.35 17.16
N PRO A 22 4.84 -3.11 16.61
CA PRO A 22 4.09 -1.96 17.14
C PRO A 22 2.57 -2.12 17.01
N PHE A 23 2.08 -3.10 16.24
CA PHE A 23 0.66 -3.44 16.08
C PHE A 23 0.26 -4.74 16.83
N SER A 24 1.11 -5.24 17.73
CA SER A 24 0.82 -6.41 18.55
C SER A 24 -0.37 -6.18 19.49
N PHE A 25 -1.20 -7.20 19.69
CA PHE A 25 -2.28 -7.18 20.68
C PHE A 25 -1.78 -6.91 22.11
N ARG A 26 -0.54 -7.29 22.44
CA ARG A 26 0.07 -6.94 23.73
C ARG A 26 0.40 -5.46 23.84
N GLN A 27 0.79 -4.82 22.74
CA GLN A 27 1.00 -3.37 22.70
C GLN A 27 -0.34 -2.63 22.83
N PHE A 28 -1.40 -3.14 22.22
CA PHE A 28 -2.77 -2.62 22.39
C PHE A 28 -3.22 -2.66 23.86
N LEU A 29 -3.00 -3.78 24.56
CA LEU A 29 -3.29 -3.88 25.99
C LEU A 29 -2.45 -2.90 26.82
N ARG A 30 -1.17 -2.70 26.48
CA ARG A 30 -0.27 -1.77 27.18
C ARG A 30 -0.72 -0.31 27.06
N CYS A 31 -1.19 0.12 25.89
CA CYS A 31 -1.75 1.46 25.70
C CYS A 31 -3.02 1.67 26.53
N ASN A 32 -3.93 0.69 26.52
CA ASN A 32 -5.21 0.80 27.22
C ASN A 32 -5.07 0.81 28.76
N ILE A 33 -3.99 0.25 29.31
CA ILE A 33 -3.71 0.29 30.75
C ILE A 33 -3.14 1.67 31.16
N LEU A 34 -2.31 2.29 30.32
CA LEU A 34 -1.67 3.59 30.62
C LEU A 34 -2.68 4.75 30.63
N ASP A 35 -3.74 4.65 29.84
CA ASP A 35 -4.81 5.66 29.79
C ASP A 35 -5.68 5.66 31.06
N GLN A 36 -5.77 4.56 31.81
CA GLN A 36 -6.53 4.50 33.07
C GLN A 36 -5.82 5.14 34.27
N ASP A 37 -4.48 5.21 34.25
CA ASP A 37 -3.70 5.76 35.36
C ASP A 37 -3.60 7.30 35.31
N GLN A 38 -3.73 7.91 34.11
CA GLN A 38 -3.68 9.38 33.99
C GLN A 38 -4.98 10.10 34.38
N ASP A 39 -6.11 9.39 34.41
CA ASP A 39 -7.41 9.98 34.74
C ASP A 39 -7.68 10.00 36.25
N GLN A 40 -6.95 9.21 37.07
CA GLN A 40 -7.10 9.21 38.53
C GLN A 40 -6.31 10.32 39.25
N GLU A 41 -5.26 10.88 38.64
CA GLU A 41 -4.47 11.97 39.25
C GLU A 41 -4.99 13.38 38.94
N ARG A 42 -5.98 13.54 38.05
CA ARG A 42 -6.49 14.86 37.62
C ARG A 42 -7.78 15.33 38.33
N GLU A 43 -8.39 14.52 39.19
CA GLU A 43 -9.67 14.86 39.84
C GLU A 43 -9.52 15.57 41.20
N HIS A 44 -8.30 15.81 41.69
CA HIS A 44 -8.06 16.40 43.02
C HIS A 44 -7.38 17.77 43.01
N GLU A 45 -7.50 18.61 41.98
CA GLU A 45 -6.94 19.96 42.04
C GLU A 45 -7.57 20.94 41.02
N GLN A 46 -8.89 21.10 41.02
CA GLN A 46 -9.51 22.14 40.20
C GLN A 46 -10.87 22.66 40.70
N GLU A 47 -10.91 23.13 41.95
CA GLU A 47 -11.90 24.15 42.37
C GLU A 47 -11.14 25.28 43.06
N HIS A 48 -10.67 26.26 42.30
CA HIS A 48 -10.72 27.68 42.70
C HIS A 48 -10.19 28.59 41.56
N THR A 49 -11.02 29.58 41.24
CA THR A 49 -10.72 30.87 40.58
C THR A 49 -10.64 30.92 39.04
N HIS A 50 -11.78 31.34 38.46
CA HIS A 50 -11.82 32.20 37.28
C HIS A 50 -10.99 33.47 37.50
N SER A 51 -10.15 33.87 36.54
CA SER A 51 -9.82 35.27 36.18
C SER A 51 -8.85 35.34 34.99
N GLU A 52 -9.29 36.01 33.93
CA GLU A 52 -8.55 36.89 33.00
C GLU A 52 -7.13 36.59 32.50
N SER A 53 -7.03 36.57 31.16
CA SER A 53 -6.15 37.41 30.32
C SER A 53 -4.61 37.21 30.28
N SER A 54 -4.15 36.90 29.06
CA SER A 54 -2.97 37.44 28.34
C SER A 54 -1.52 37.07 28.72
N CYS A 55 -0.93 36.29 27.80
CA CYS A 55 0.38 36.41 27.11
C CYS A 55 1.53 37.29 27.68
N SER A 56 2.69 36.66 27.94
CA SER A 56 4.07 37.06 27.51
C SER A 56 5.09 36.08 28.11
N HIS A 57 5.97 35.35 27.40
CA HIS A 57 7.13 35.77 26.58
C HIS A 57 8.14 36.57 27.45
N ARG A 58 9.44 36.25 27.67
CA ARG A 58 10.59 35.70 26.92
C ARG A 58 11.67 35.24 27.95
N ILE A 59 12.82 34.63 27.63
CA ILE A 59 14.08 35.19 27.05
C ILE A 59 15.05 33.97 26.93
N CYS A 60 15.55 33.56 25.75
CA CYS A 60 16.61 34.04 24.83
C CYS A 60 18.06 33.65 25.21
N ASP A 61 18.78 33.08 24.23
CA ASP A 61 20.16 33.39 23.81
C ASP A 61 20.40 32.62 22.49
N ASP A 62 20.44 33.19 21.29
CA ASP A 62 21.24 34.26 20.64
C ASP A 62 22.61 33.79 20.11
N GLY A 63 22.83 34.09 18.83
CA GLY A 63 23.90 33.57 17.98
C GLY A 63 23.86 34.23 16.61
N ASN A 64 24.09 35.54 16.63
CA ASN A 64 24.04 36.53 15.57
C ASN A 64 25.06 36.31 14.43
N LEU A 65 24.63 36.23 13.17
CA LEU A 65 25.46 36.50 11.99
C LEU A 65 24.65 37.21 10.89
N THR A 66 24.92 38.50 10.76
CA THR A 66 24.51 39.47 9.73
C THR A 66 25.00 39.06 8.34
N PHE A 67 24.15 38.95 7.30
CA PHE A 67 24.56 39.17 5.89
C PHE A 67 23.34 39.43 4.95
N ASP A 68 23.38 40.61 4.31
CA ASP A 68 23.02 41.05 2.94
C ASP A 68 21.76 40.51 2.18
N PRO A 69 20.88 41.37 1.62
CA PRO A 69 19.65 40.95 0.94
C PRO A 69 19.77 40.96 -0.60
N GLU A 70 20.65 40.15 -1.19
CA GLU A 70 20.69 39.99 -2.67
C GLU A 70 20.94 38.55 -3.14
N VAL A 71 20.30 37.53 -2.53
CA VAL A 71 20.04 36.27 -3.25
C VAL A 71 18.71 35.68 -2.77
N ARG A 72 17.62 35.96 -3.50
CA ARG A 72 16.39 35.16 -3.40
C ARG A 72 15.93 34.80 -4.81
N SER A 73 16.59 33.80 -5.36
CA SER A 73 16.25 33.18 -6.64
C SER A 73 16.25 31.67 -6.44
N CYS A 74 15.17 31.04 -6.90
CA CYS A 74 14.92 29.60 -6.98
C CYS A 74 14.58 28.93 -5.65
N PHE A 75 13.29 28.69 -5.43
CA PHE A 75 12.70 27.35 -5.24
C PHE A 75 11.29 27.52 -4.67
N PHE A 76 10.32 27.81 -5.53
CA PHE A 76 8.91 27.40 -5.41
C PHE A 76 8.24 27.75 -6.75
N SER A 77 8.31 26.82 -7.71
CA SER A 77 7.40 26.84 -8.86
C SER A 77 6.41 25.71 -8.67
N GLU A 78 5.20 26.13 -8.33
CA GLU A 78 3.96 25.37 -8.21
C GLU A 78 3.50 24.89 -9.60
N PRO A 79 3.02 23.64 -9.79
CA PRO A 79 2.60 23.19 -11.11
C PRO A 79 1.20 23.69 -11.45
N LEU A 80 1.10 24.48 -12.51
CA LEU A 80 -0.16 24.84 -13.17
C LEU A 80 -0.74 23.64 -13.92
N LEU A 81 -2.04 23.44 -13.71
CA LEU A 81 -2.93 22.50 -14.40
C LEU A 81 -2.86 22.66 -15.93
N ALA A 82 -2.80 21.54 -16.65
CA ALA A 82 -3.15 21.43 -18.06
C ALA A 82 -3.94 20.13 -18.31
N PRO A 83 -4.83 20.09 -19.31
CA PRO A 83 -6.00 19.22 -19.32
C PRO A 83 -5.73 17.79 -19.77
N GLN A 84 -6.54 16.90 -19.20
CA GLN A 84 -6.86 15.54 -19.60
C GLN A 84 -7.07 15.42 -21.12
N GLU A 85 -6.25 14.59 -21.77
CA GLU A 85 -6.60 13.92 -23.01
C GLU A 85 -6.34 12.41 -22.79
N ASP A 86 -7.40 11.66 -23.03
CA ASP A 86 -7.53 10.21 -22.87
C ASP A 86 -6.57 9.49 -23.82
N ASP A 87 -5.95 8.39 -23.37
CA ASP A 87 -5.55 7.28 -24.24
C ASP A 87 -5.33 6.00 -23.40
N GLU A 88 -6.43 5.30 -23.16
CA GLU A 88 -6.45 3.90 -22.79
C GLU A 88 -6.20 3.04 -24.03
N GLN A 89 -4.95 2.65 -24.27
CA GLN A 89 -4.66 1.54 -25.20
C GLN A 89 -3.69 0.57 -24.53
N TRP A 90 -4.30 -0.34 -23.75
CA TRP A 90 -3.67 -1.56 -23.29
C TRP A 90 -3.23 -2.42 -24.47
N GLY A 91 -1.95 -2.83 -24.43
CA GLY A 91 -1.46 -4.08 -25.01
C GLY A 91 -1.41 -4.15 -26.53
N GLN A 92 -0.20 -4.04 -27.09
CA GLN A 92 0.31 -4.96 -28.12
C GLN A 92 1.68 -4.50 -28.63
N SER A 93 2.72 -5.26 -28.27
CA SER A 93 3.84 -5.52 -29.20
C SER A 93 4.80 -6.53 -28.58
N ILE A 94 4.64 -7.80 -28.97
CA ILE A 94 5.78 -8.65 -29.34
C ILE A 94 5.33 -9.43 -30.59
N GLN A 95 6.03 -9.22 -31.71
CA GLN A 95 5.85 -9.95 -32.97
C GLN A 95 6.69 -11.22 -32.98
N SER A 96 6.13 -12.33 -33.46
CA SER A 96 6.72 -13.49 -34.15
C SER A 96 5.70 -14.63 -34.04
N GLY A 97 5.24 -15.35 -35.06
CA GLY A 97 5.85 -15.71 -36.33
C GLY A 97 5.82 -17.23 -36.45
N VAL A 98 4.97 -17.71 -37.37
CA VAL A 98 4.84 -19.07 -37.96
C VAL A 98 4.01 -20.14 -37.25
N ASP A 99 3.27 -20.84 -38.10
CA ASP A 99 2.27 -21.88 -37.89
C ASP A 99 2.84 -23.19 -37.32
N SER A 100 2.04 -23.94 -36.56
CA SER A 100 1.81 -25.40 -36.74
C SER A 100 1.06 -26.03 -35.54
N THR A 101 -0.14 -26.50 -35.84
CA THR A 101 -0.75 -27.79 -35.47
C THR A 101 -0.50 -28.45 -34.09
N SER A 102 -1.63 -28.79 -33.46
CA SER A 102 -1.94 -30.06 -32.78
C SER A 102 -1.45 -30.32 -31.35
N SER A 103 -2.35 -31.01 -30.62
CA SER A 103 -2.16 -31.79 -29.38
C SER A 103 -1.88 -31.01 -28.10
N LEU A 104 -2.24 -31.46 -26.90
CA LEU A 104 -3.16 -32.47 -26.36
C LEU A 104 -2.84 -32.39 -24.86
N CYS A 105 -3.78 -32.00 -24.00
CA CYS A 105 -3.63 -32.13 -22.55
C CYS A 105 -4.94 -32.65 -21.97
N THR A 106 -5.04 -33.98 -21.96
CA THR A 106 -5.67 -34.85 -20.97
C THR A 106 -4.99 -34.69 -19.61
N GLU A 107 -5.76 -34.62 -18.51
CA GLU A 107 -5.63 -35.32 -17.19
C GLU A 107 -7.03 -35.16 -16.53
N GLU A 108 -7.88 -36.19 -16.42
CA GLU A 108 -7.96 -37.29 -15.42
C GLU A 108 -8.78 -36.94 -14.17
N GLU A 109 -9.36 -37.97 -13.53
CA GLU A 109 -10.37 -38.05 -12.43
C GLU A 109 -11.82 -38.32 -12.93
N GLU A 110 -12.24 -39.58 -13.20
CA GLU A 110 -12.60 -40.72 -12.30
C GLU A 110 -13.86 -40.41 -11.47
N GLU A 111 -15.07 -40.88 -11.82
CA GLU A 111 -15.72 -42.21 -11.64
C GLU A 111 -16.53 -42.39 -10.33
N ASP A 112 -17.60 -43.19 -10.47
CA ASP A 112 -18.56 -43.74 -9.49
C ASP A 112 -19.74 -42.84 -9.03
N ASN A 113 -20.97 -43.00 -9.53
CA ASN A 113 -21.91 -44.13 -9.46
C ASN A 113 -22.32 -44.48 -8.01
N ASP A 114 -23.58 -44.22 -7.64
CA ASP A 114 -24.51 -45.28 -7.22
C ASP A 114 -25.91 -44.74 -6.85
N GLU A 115 -26.84 -45.66 -7.05
CA GLU A 115 -28.29 -45.59 -6.99
C GLU A 115 -28.83 -45.40 -5.55
N GLU A 116 -30.09 -44.98 -5.40
CA GLU A 116 -31.13 -45.72 -4.66
C GLU A 116 -32.44 -44.92 -4.58
N GLU A 117 -33.54 -45.63 -4.80
CA GLU A 117 -34.92 -45.19 -4.78
C GLU A 117 -35.44 -44.93 -3.35
N THR A 118 -36.50 -44.12 -3.21
CA THR A 118 -37.70 -44.42 -2.39
C THR A 118 -38.71 -43.26 -2.59
N ARG A 119 -39.79 -43.39 -3.37
CA ARG A 119 -41.05 -44.15 -3.19
C ARG A 119 -41.99 -43.55 -2.13
N PHE A 120 -43.23 -43.28 -2.61
CA PHE A 120 -44.51 -42.91 -1.95
C PHE A 120 -44.79 -41.39 -1.78
N SER A 121 -45.70 -40.77 -2.56
CA SER A 121 -47.19 -40.81 -2.50
C SER A 121 -47.75 -39.85 -1.42
N SER A 122 -48.77 -39.00 -1.57
CA SER A 122 -49.85 -38.81 -2.56
C SER A 122 -50.50 -37.44 -2.34
N LYS A 123 -51.11 -36.85 -3.39
CA LYS A 123 -52.27 -35.94 -3.23
C LYS A 123 -53.49 -36.77 -2.77
N PRO A 124 -54.51 -36.12 -2.18
CA PRO A 124 -55.72 -36.04 -2.98
C PRO A 124 -56.45 -34.70 -2.90
N ASP A 125 -57.09 -34.40 -4.03
CA ASP A 125 -58.25 -33.54 -4.17
C ASP A 125 -59.49 -34.19 -3.51
N VAL A 126 -60.59 -33.42 -3.38
CA VAL A 126 -62.00 -33.88 -3.32
C VAL A 126 -62.84 -33.56 -2.04
N GLN A 127 -63.88 -32.76 -2.32
CA GLN A 127 -65.27 -32.67 -1.79
C GLN A 127 -65.61 -32.07 -0.41
N GLN A 128 -66.39 -30.99 -0.53
CA GLN A 128 -67.62 -30.75 0.23
C GLN A 128 -68.51 -32.01 0.38
N ARG A 129 -68.81 -32.41 1.61
CA ARG A 129 -70.12 -32.97 2.03
C ARG A 129 -70.20 -32.86 3.56
N ARG A 130 -71.18 -32.13 4.09
CA ARG A 130 -72.43 -32.66 4.68
C ARG A 130 -72.20 -33.74 5.72
N GLY A 131 -72.55 -33.42 6.96
CA GLY A 131 -72.44 -34.30 8.11
C GLY A 131 -73.44 -35.45 8.17
N GLY A 132 -73.44 -36.08 9.33
CA GLY A 132 -74.42 -37.05 9.80
C GLY A 132 -73.81 -38.37 10.25
N GLY A 133 -73.95 -38.67 11.55
CA GLY A 133 -74.34 -39.99 12.06
C GLY A 133 -73.26 -41.04 12.31
N GLY A 134 -73.35 -41.69 13.48
CA GLY A 134 -72.54 -42.86 13.89
C GLY A 134 -71.90 -42.60 15.26
N ALA A 135 -72.48 -42.86 16.43
CA ALA A 135 -73.43 -43.89 16.90
C ALA A 135 -72.82 -45.29 17.00
N GLU A 136 -71.99 -45.57 18.03
CA GLU A 136 -71.77 -46.90 18.66
C GLU A 136 -71.31 -46.67 20.13
N ASN A 137 -72.16 -46.98 21.13
CA ASN A 137 -72.12 -48.15 22.02
C ASN A 137 -71.36 -47.95 23.34
N TYR A 138 -72.09 -47.83 24.45
CA TYR A 138 -71.84 -48.69 25.62
C TYR A 138 -73.12 -48.85 26.44
N GLU A 139 -73.48 -50.12 26.59
CA GLU A 139 -74.59 -50.71 27.32
C GLU A 139 -74.21 -50.75 28.81
N GLY A 140 -75.07 -50.18 29.65
CA GLY A 140 -74.85 -50.08 31.10
C GLY A 140 -76.20 -50.06 31.79
N ASP A 141 -76.77 -51.26 31.87
CA ASP A 141 -77.69 -51.71 32.92
C ASP A 141 -77.34 -51.09 34.28
N ASP A 142 -78.25 -50.27 34.82
CA ASP A 142 -78.55 -50.30 36.25
C ASP A 142 -80.01 -49.87 36.48
N GLU A 143 -80.80 -50.87 36.85
CA GLU A 143 -82.15 -50.78 37.40
C GLU A 143 -82.25 -49.73 38.51
N THR A 144 -82.98 -48.63 38.30
CA THR A 144 -83.62 -47.93 39.43
C THR A 144 -84.82 -47.12 38.97
N SER A 145 -85.96 -47.82 38.95
CA SER A 145 -87.27 -47.21 39.16
C SER A 145 -87.23 -46.32 40.41
N MET A 146 -87.61 -45.05 40.32
CA MET A 146 -88.55 -44.45 41.26
C MET A 146 -89.15 -43.17 40.67
N ALA A 147 -90.48 -43.19 40.64
CA ALA A 147 -91.40 -42.14 40.31
C ALA A 147 -91.03 -40.75 40.88
N GLU A 148 -91.44 -39.72 40.14
CA GLU A 148 -91.71 -38.40 40.72
C GLU A 148 -92.65 -38.53 41.93
N PRO A 149 -92.43 -37.67 42.94
CA PRO A 149 -93.57 -36.93 43.43
C PRO A 149 -93.34 -35.43 43.27
N VAL A 150 -94.33 -34.84 42.61
CA VAL A 150 -94.65 -33.43 42.62
C VAL A 150 -94.68 -32.91 44.08
N SER A 151 -94.08 -31.75 44.27
CA SER A 151 -94.28 -30.82 45.39
C SER A 151 -93.93 -31.31 46.81
N SER A 152 -92.78 -30.85 47.30
CA SER A 152 -92.78 -30.25 48.64
C SER A 152 -91.80 -29.09 48.71
N ARG A 153 -92.36 -27.95 49.11
CA ARG A 153 -91.67 -26.69 49.31
C ARG A 153 -90.66 -26.83 50.46
N ARG A 154 -89.54 -26.12 50.31
CA ARG A 154 -88.79 -25.49 51.41
C ARG A 154 -88.12 -26.43 52.42
N SER A 155 -86.97 -26.98 52.01
CA SER A 155 -85.68 -26.72 52.70
C SER A 155 -84.53 -27.32 51.88
N LYS A 156 -84.28 -26.80 50.66
CA LYS A 156 -82.91 -26.90 50.12
C LYS A 156 -82.13 -25.90 50.94
N SER A 157 -81.23 -26.40 51.77
CA SER A 157 -80.41 -25.54 52.62
C SER A 157 -79.80 -24.42 51.77
N PRO A 158 -79.68 -23.18 52.29
CA PRO A 158 -79.02 -22.06 51.59
C PRO A 158 -77.65 -22.47 51.02
N HIS A 159 -77.01 -23.44 51.66
CA HIS A 159 -75.79 -24.11 51.23
C HIS A 159 -75.85 -24.75 49.83
N ILE A 160 -76.94 -25.44 49.45
CA ILE A 160 -77.05 -26.07 48.12
C ILE A 160 -77.17 -25.03 47.00
N GLN A 161 -77.84 -23.89 47.26
CA GLN A 161 -77.94 -22.79 46.30
C GLN A 161 -76.59 -22.08 46.15
N GLN A 162 -75.92 -21.80 47.26
CA GLN A 162 -74.57 -21.24 47.27
C GLN A 162 -73.57 -22.11 46.48
N LEU A 163 -73.56 -23.43 46.70
CA LEU A 163 -72.71 -24.37 45.95
C LEU A 163 -72.99 -24.34 44.44
N LYS A 164 -74.25 -24.12 44.01
CA LYS A 164 -74.59 -24.01 42.59
C LYS A 164 -74.08 -22.72 41.97
N GLU A 165 -74.17 -21.61 42.69
CA GLU A 165 -73.64 -20.32 42.25
C GLU A 165 -72.11 -20.38 42.17
N GLU A 166 -71.45 -20.93 43.19
CA GLU A 166 -70.02 -21.19 43.20
C GLU A 166 -69.60 -22.11 42.05
N ASN A 167 -70.32 -23.20 41.78
CA ASN A 167 -70.03 -24.08 40.65
C ASN A 167 -70.20 -23.36 39.30
N MET A 168 -71.20 -22.48 39.19
CA MET A 168 -71.40 -21.65 38.00
C MET A 168 -70.26 -20.64 37.82
N LEU A 169 -69.78 -20.03 38.91
CA LEU A 169 -68.62 -19.14 38.90
C LEU A 169 -67.34 -19.89 38.51
N LEU A 170 -67.06 -21.03 39.13
CA LEU A 170 -65.91 -21.88 38.79
C LEU A 170 -65.91 -22.28 37.31
N ARG A 171 -67.06 -22.69 36.76
CA ARG A 171 -67.18 -23.00 35.32
C ARG A 171 -66.97 -21.78 34.42
N ARG A 172 -67.30 -20.57 34.86
CA ARG A 172 -66.98 -19.34 34.12
C ARG A 172 -65.49 -19.05 34.18
N THR A 173 -64.87 -19.16 35.36
CA THR A 173 -63.44 -18.96 35.56
C THR A 173 -62.62 -19.95 34.75
N ILE A 174 -62.98 -21.24 34.74
CA ILE A 174 -62.31 -22.27 33.92
C ILE A 174 -62.35 -21.90 32.44
N ARG A 175 -63.52 -21.50 31.91
CA ARG A 175 -63.66 -21.09 30.50
C ARG A 175 -62.84 -19.85 30.17
N GLU A 176 -62.77 -18.89 31.08
CA GLU A 176 -61.95 -17.69 30.90
C GLU A 176 -60.45 -18.02 30.94
N LEU A 177 -60.02 -18.88 31.86
CA LEU A 177 -58.65 -19.39 31.90
C LEU A 177 -58.29 -20.16 30.64
N GLN A 178 -59.19 -20.98 30.10
CA GLN A 178 -58.99 -21.69 28.83
C GLN A 178 -58.82 -20.71 27.67
N ARG A 179 -59.66 -19.68 27.54
CA ARG A 179 -59.48 -18.65 26.50
C ARG A 179 -58.15 -17.92 26.61
N ARG A 180 -57.73 -17.60 27.84
CA ARG A 180 -56.42 -16.97 28.10
C ARG A 180 -55.27 -17.90 27.77
N LEU A 181 -55.39 -19.19 28.09
CA LEU A 181 -54.42 -20.22 27.72
C LEU A 181 -54.28 -20.27 26.19
N ASP A 182 -55.38 -20.41 25.45
CA ASP A 182 -55.35 -20.48 23.98
C ASP A 182 -54.77 -19.21 23.35
N ALA A 183 -55.06 -18.02 23.91
CA ALA A 183 -54.51 -16.76 23.44
C ALA A 183 -52.99 -16.67 23.73
N ASN A 184 -52.56 -17.12 24.90
CA ASN A 184 -51.15 -17.17 25.26
C ASN A 184 -50.41 -18.20 24.40
N GLU A 185 -50.99 -19.36 24.12
CA GLU A 185 -50.41 -20.39 23.26
C GLU A 185 -50.18 -19.86 21.85
N ARG A 186 -51.16 -19.19 21.24
CA ARG A 186 -50.97 -18.53 19.93
C ARG A 186 -49.85 -17.50 19.97
N ARG A 187 -49.81 -16.66 21.00
CA ARG A 187 -48.75 -15.65 21.16
C ARG A 187 -47.37 -16.26 21.32
N VAL A 188 -47.26 -17.37 22.05
CA VAL A 188 -46.00 -18.11 22.19
C VAL A 188 -45.55 -18.69 20.85
N LEU A 189 -46.49 -19.23 20.06
CA LEU A 189 -46.20 -19.73 18.72
C LEU A 189 -45.72 -18.61 17.79
N GLU A 190 -46.43 -17.48 17.72
CA GLU A 190 -46.04 -16.31 16.92
C GLU A 190 -44.64 -15.80 17.30
N LEU A 191 -44.38 -15.60 18.60
CA LEU A 191 -43.06 -15.17 19.07
C LEU A 191 -41.97 -16.19 18.77
N SER A 192 -42.26 -17.49 18.84
CA SER A 192 -41.30 -18.53 18.50
C SER A 192 -40.95 -18.53 17.01
N GLU A 193 -41.92 -18.27 16.14
CA GLU A 193 -41.70 -18.13 14.70
C GLU A 193 -40.88 -16.86 14.38
N GLU A 194 -41.21 -15.73 15.02
CA GLU A 194 -40.43 -14.50 14.89
C GLU A 194 -38.98 -14.67 15.33
N LEU A 195 -38.73 -15.34 16.46
CA LEU A 195 -37.36 -15.63 16.93
C LEU A 195 -36.60 -16.53 15.96
N LEU A 196 -37.26 -17.55 15.40
CA LEU A 196 -36.67 -18.44 14.41
C LEU A 196 -36.34 -17.68 13.11
N GLN A 197 -37.20 -16.77 12.67
CA GLN A 197 -36.96 -15.91 11.51
C GLN A 197 -35.78 -14.96 11.76
N ARG A 198 -35.73 -14.31 12.92
CA ARG A 198 -34.60 -13.44 13.31
C ARG A 198 -33.28 -14.20 13.34
N ARG A 199 -33.27 -15.40 13.93
CA ARG A 199 -32.06 -16.25 13.94
C ARG A 199 -31.54 -16.52 12.53
N ARG A 200 -32.42 -16.88 11.59
CA ARG A 200 -32.00 -17.13 10.19
C ARG A 200 -31.48 -15.87 9.51
N GLN A 201 -32.07 -14.71 9.80
CA GLN A 201 -31.62 -13.45 9.24
C GLN A 201 -30.25 -13.06 9.81
N GLU A 202 -30.04 -13.19 11.11
CA GLU A 202 -28.75 -12.94 11.77
C GLU A 202 -27.66 -13.89 11.24
N GLU A 203 -27.97 -15.17 11.04
CA GLU A 203 -27.05 -16.16 10.45
C GLU A 203 -26.63 -15.76 9.03
N LYS A 204 -27.60 -15.33 8.20
CA LYS A 204 -27.32 -14.84 6.85
C LYS A 204 -26.49 -13.56 6.84
N GLU A 205 -26.82 -12.60 7.71
CA GLU A 205 -26.04 -11.36 7.83
C GLU A 205 -24.61 -11.64 8.31
N ALA A 206 -24.43 -12.59 9.22
CA ALA A 206 -23.11 -13.03 9.65
C ALA A 206 -22.31 -13.67 8.49
N GLU A 207 -22.95 -14.51 7.68
CA GLU A 207 -22.35 -15.10 6.47
C GLU A 207 -21.95 -14.03 5.44
N ASP A 208 -22.83 -13.05 5.17
CA ASP A 208 -22.54 -11.94 4.25
C ASP A 208 -21.36 -11.08 4.74
N LEU A 209 -21.28 -10.84 6.06
CA LEU A 209 -20.15 -10.13 6.68
C LEU A 209 -18.86 -10.93 6.59
N GLU A 210 -18.90 -12.24 6.81
CA GLU A 210 -17.73 -13.11 6.66
C GLU A 210 -17.19 -13.07 5.23
N ASN A 211 -18.06 -13.16 4.23
CA ASN A 211 -17.69 -13.04 2.82
C ASN A 211 -17.04 -11.68 2.50
N MET A 212 -17.57 -10.60 3.08
CA MET A 212 -16.97 -9.27 2.92
C MET A 212 -15.58 -9.19 3.56
N VAL A 213 -15.42 -9.72 4.78
CA VAL A 213 -14.14 -9.76 5.48
C VAL A 213 -13.12 -10.56 4.69
N GLN A 214 -13.45 -11.76 4.23
CA GLN A 214 -12.56 -12.59 3.40
C GLN A 214 -12.12 -11.85 2.12
N SER A 215 -13.02 -11.13 1.46
CA SER A 215 -12.69 -10.32 0.27
C SER A 215 -11.74 -9.17 0.58
N VAL A 216 -11.96 -8.45 1.69
CA VAL A 216 -11.07 -7.39 2.16
C VAL A 216 -9.70 -7.94 2.53
N GLU A 217 -9.65 -9.08 3.23
CA GLU A 217 -8.40 -9.76 3.56
C GLU A 217 -7.61 -10.14 2.31
N GLN A 218 -8.26 -10.74 1.30
CA GLN A 218 -7.61 -11.07 0.04
C GLN A 218 -7.07 -9.81 -0.67
N ASN A 219 -7.84 -8.72 -0.68
CA ASN A 219 -7.40 -7.46 -1.26
C ASN A 219 -6.17 -6.90 -0.53
N LEU A 220 -6.18 -6.93 0.80
CA LEU A 220 -5.05 -6.49 1.62
C LEU A 220 -3.80 -7.33 1.35
N HIS A 221 -3.94 -8.65 1.25
CA HIS A 221 -2.82 -9.53 0.87
C HIS A 221 -2.25 -9.18 -0.50
N LEU A 222 -3.11 -8.90 -1.50
CA LEU A 222 -2.67 -8.47 -2.82
C LEU A 222 -2.00 -7.09 -2.79
N MET A 223 -2.52 -6.16 -2.00
CA MET A 223 -1.94 -4.84 -1.80
C MET A 223 -0.54 -4.94 -1.19
N THR A 224 -0.37 -5.75 -0.13
CA THR A 224 0.93 -6.01 0.48
C THR A 224 1.91 -6.64 -0.51
N LYS A 225 1.48 -7.65 -1.29
CA LYS A 225 2.32 -8.26 -2.33
C LYS A 225 2.76 -7.24 -3.38
N ARG A 226 1.85 -6.37 -3.83
CA ARG A 226 2.15 -5.31 -4.80
C ARG A 226 3.11 -4.27 -4.21
N ALA A 227 2.90 -3.86 -2.96
CA ALA A 227 3.76 -2.94 -2.25
C ALA A 227 5.19 -3.48 -2.12
N VAL A 228 5.36 -4.71 -1.62
CA VAL A 228 6.69 -5.35 -1.50
C VAL A 228 7.39 -5.48 -2.85
N LYS A 229 6.66 -5.81 -3.92
CA LYS A 229 7.22 -5.86 -5.27
C LYS A 229 7.69 -4.47 -5.73
N ALA A 230 6.91 -3.43 -5.47
CA ALA A 230 7.28 -2.05 -5.79
C ALA A 230 8.52 -1.61 -4.98
N GLU A 231 8.57 -1.90 -3.68
CA GLU A 231 9.71 -1.62 -2.82
C GLU A 231 11.01 -2.30 -3.29
N SER A 232 10.91 -3.57 -3.72
CA SER A 232 12.04 -4.29 -4.31
C SER A 232 12.55 -3.61 -5.58
N SER A 233 11.64 -3.21 -6.48
CA SER A 233 12.00 -2.47 -7.69
C SER A 233 12.66 -1.13 -7.38
N VAL A 234 12.11 -0.36 -6.43
CA VAL A 234 12.69 0.92 -5.98
C VAL A 234 14.09 0.72 -5.40
N SER A 235 14.29 -0.34 -4.60
CA SER A 235 15.60 -0.68 -4.04
C SER A 235 16.63 -0.98 -5.13
N LYS A 236 16.26 -1.72 -6.17
CA LYS A 236 17.13 -1.99 -7.34
C LYS A 236 17.48 -0.70 -8.10
N MET A 237 16.47 0.11 -8.43
CA MET A 237 16.69 1.38 -9.12
C MET A 237 17.58 2.33 -8.32
N LYS A 238 17.43 2.36 -6.98
CA LYS A 238 18.29 3.17 -6.11
C LYS A 238 19.75 2.75 -6.18
N VAL A 239 20.02 1.44 -6.21
CA VAL A 239 21.39 0.92 -6.37
C VAL A 239 21.94 1.28 -7.75
N GLU A 240 21.17 1.11 -8.81
CA GLU A 240 21.58 1.49 -10.18
C GLU A 240 21.86 2.99 -10.32
N LEU A 241 21.01 3.84 -9.73
CA LEU A 241 21.23 5.30 -9.70
C LEU A 241 22.54 5.66 -8.99
N GLN A 242 22.81 5.04 -7.83
CA GLN A 242 24.06 5.27 -7.11
C GLN A 242 25.28 4.81 -7.93
N GLN A 243 25.19 3.65 -8.59
CA GLN A 243 26.24 3.15 -9.45
C GLN A 243 26.53 4.11 -10.63
N LEU A 244 25.48 4.54 -11.33
CA LEU A 244 25.60 5.49 -12.44
C LEU A 244 26.16 6.85 -11.99
N GLN A 245 25.76 7.31 -10.80
CA GLN A 245 26.28 8.55 -10.23
C GLN A 245 27.81 8.45 -10.00
N VAL A 246 28.29 7.36 -9.42
CA VAL A 246 29.73 7.12 -9.23
C VAL A 246 30.46 7.05 -10.57
N GLU A 247 29.87 6.43 -11.60
CA GLU A 247 30.47 6.38 -12.93
C GLU A 247 30.58 7.77 -13.57
N VAL A 248 29.53 8.60 -13.47
CA VAL A 248 29.54 9.97 -13.97
C VAL A 248 30.62 10.81 -13.28
N GLU A 249 30.76 10.69 -11.96
CA GLU A 249 31.80 11.40 -11.19
C GLU A 249 33.21 10.94 -11.61
N SER A 250 33.41 9.63 -11.79
CA SER A 250 34.66 9.04 -12.29
C SER A 250 35.01 9.58 -13.69
N LEU A 251 34.06 9.55 -14.63
CA LEU A 251 34.27 10.06 -15.99
C LEU A 251 34.52 11.56 -16.03
N ARG A 252 33.81 12.35 -15.21
CA ARG A 252 34.06 13.80 -15.06
C ARG A 252 35.49 14.06 -14.58
N SER A 253 35.92 13.40 -13.51
CA SER A 253 37.27 13.58 -12.97
C SER A 253 38.36 13.19 -13.98
N LYS A 254 38.14 12.11 -14.76
CA LYS A 254 39.04 11.69 -15.83
C LYS A 254 39.08 12.71 -16.97
N ASN A 255 37.95 13.27 -17.36
CA ASN A 255 37.87 14.29 -18.41
C ASN A 255 38.61 15.56 -18.00
N ASP A 256 38.42 16.02 -16.76
CA ASP A 256 39.10 17.20 -16.24
C ASP A 256 40.62 16.99 -16.19
N ARG A 257 41.07 15.81 -15.74
CA ARG A 257 42.49 15.45 -15.79
C ARG A 257 43.04 15.47 -17.22
N LEU A 258 42.35 14.84 -18.18
CA LEU A 258 42.78 14.84 -19.58
C LEU A 258 42.86 16.25 -20.17
N LYS A 259 41.89 17.12 -19.86
CA LYS A 259 41.94 18.54 -20.28
C LYS A 259 43.15 19.26 -19.71
N THR A 260 43.51 19.01 -18.44
CA THR A 260 44.71 19.62 -17.84
C THR A 260 45.99 19.10 -18.49
N GLU A 261 46.08 17.80 -18.75
CA GLU A 261 47.22 17.18 -19.44
C GLU A 261 47.36 17.70 -20.88
N GLU A 262 46.26 17.76 -21.63
CA GLU A 262 46.23 18.31 -22.99
C GLU A 262 46.66 19.78 -23.02
N SER A 263 46.14 20.60 -22.11
CA SER A 263 46.52 22.01 -21.99
C SER A 263 48.02 22.18 -21.75
N GLN A 264 48.60 21.34 -20.88
CA GLN A 264 50.03 21.34 -20.63
C GLN A 264 50.84 20.98 -21.89
N VAL A 265 50.42 19.96 -22.65
CA VAL A 265 51.06 19.58 -23.92
C VAL A 265 50.99 20.73 -24.93
N VAL A 266 49.84 21.35 -25.10
CA VAL A 266 49.67 22.50 -26.01
C VAL A 266 50.55 23.68 -25.59
N MET A 267 50.65 23.98 -24.30
CA MET A 267 51.53 25.03 -23.77
C MET A 267 53.00 24.77 -24.08
N THR A 268 53.48 23.54 -23.85
CA THR A 268 54.87 23.17 -24.16
C THR A 268 55.15 23.21 -25.68
N MET A 269 54.21 22.73 -26.51
CA MET A 269 54.33 22.80 -27.96
C MET A 269 54.40 24.25 -28.45
N ARG A 270 53.55 25.14 -27.90
CA ARG A 270 53.58 26.58 -28.22
C ARG A 270 54.92 27.21 -27.84
N GLN A 271 55.45 26.89 -26.67
CA GLN A 271 56.76 27.40 -26.23
C GLN A 271 57.88 26.90 -27.16
N ASN A 272 57.87 25.63 -27.53
CA ASN A 272 58.86 25.07 -28.46
C ASN A 272 58.77 25.73 -29.85
N ALA A 273 57.56 25.97 -30.36
CA ALA A 273 57.36 26.67 -31.63
C ALA A 273 57.87 28.12 -31.57
N GLN A 274 57.65 28.82 -30.45
CA GLN A 274 58.18 30.17 -30.22
C GLN A 274 59.70 30.18 -30.20
N LEU A 275 60.34 29.26 -29.45
CA LEU A 275 61.79 29.13 -29.40
C LEU A 275 62.37 28.85 -30.79
N ALA A 276 61.79 27.91 -31.54
CA ALA A 276 62.22 27.62 -32.91
C ALA A 276 62.10 28.84 -33.83
N SER A 277 61.01 29.59 -33.71
CA SER A 277 60.81 30.84 -34.46
C SER A 277 61.88 31.89 -34.13
N GLU A 278 62.22 32.07 -32.86
CA GLU A 278 63.30 32.97 -32.44
C GLU A 278 64.67 32.54 -32.99
N TYR A 279 64.99 31.24 -32.95
CA TYR A 279 66.23 30.71 -33.52
C TYR A 279 66.31 30.96 -35.02
N LEU A 280 65.23 30.73 -35.76
CA LEU A 280 65.17 30.99 -37.19
C LEU A 280 65.29 32.49 -37.49
N ASN A 281 64.64 33.35 -36.72
CA ASN A 281 64.72 34.80 -36.90
C ASN A 281 66.13 35.34 -36.62
N LYS A 282 66.79 34.85 -35.56
CA LYS A 282 68.21 35.17 -35.27
C LYS A 282 69.13 34.71 -36.40
N THR A 283 68.92 33.50 -36.91
CA THR A 283 69.72 32.94 -38.01
C THR A 283 69.50 33.72 -39.31
N ALA A 284 68.25 34.06 -39.64
CA ALA A 284 67.90 34.88 -40.79
C ALA A 284 68.52 36.28 -40.69
N SER A 285 68.48 36.91 -39.51
CA SER A 285 69.10 38.21 -39.25
C SER A 285 70.62 38.16 -39.42
N HIS A 286 71.28 37.12 -38.88
CA HIS A 286 72.72 36.91 -39.06
C HIS A 286 73.09 36.68 -40.54
N ALA A 287 72.32 35.86 -41.26
CA ALA A 287 72.52 35.63 -42.69
C ALA A 287 72.38 36.95 -43.47
N HIS A 288 71.36 37.75 -43.16
CA HIS A 288 71.15 39.07 -43.76
C HIS A 288 72.34 40.00 -43.52
N SER A 289 72.81 40.15 -42.28
CA SER A 289 74.00 40.95 -41.95
C SER A 289 75.26 40.46 -42.70
N SER A 290 75.44 39.15 -42.82
CA SER A 290 76.56 38.57 -43.56
C SER A 290 76.49 38.88 -45.05
N ILE A 291 75.30 38.81 -45.66
CA ILE A 291 75.08 39.15 -47.07
C ILE A 291 75.34 40.65 -47.30
N SER A 292 74.78 41.53 -46.45
CA SER A 292 75.01 42.98 -46.55
C SER A 292 76.50 43.33 -46.50
N ARG A 293 77.27 42.70 -45.59
CA ARG A 293 78.72 42.91 -45.49
C ARG A 293 79.46 42.45 -46.75
N LEU A 294 79.11 41.28 -47.30
CA LEU A 294 79.70 40.80 -48.56
C LEU A 294 79.41 41.75 -49.73
N LEU A 295 78.22 42.35 -49.77
CA LEU A 295 77.87 43.36 -50.78
C LEU A 295 78.71 44.63 -50.62
N GLU A 296 78.90 45.14 -49.40
CA GLU A 296 79.79 46.28 -49.14
C GLU A 296 81.26 45.98 -49.53
N GLU A 297 81.76 44.80 -49.18
CA GLU A 297 83.10 44.36 -49.58
C GLU A 297 83.24 44.26 -51.11
N ALA A 298 82.21 43.76 -51.80
CA ALA A 298 82.17 43.70 -53.26
C ALA A 298 82.11 45.11 -53.91
N GLU A 299 81.39 46.06 -53.31
CA GLU A 299 81.39 47.46 -53.74
C GLU A 299 82.77 48.11 -53.56
N SER A 300 83.46 47.82 -52.46
CA SER A 300 84.84 48.25 -52.22
C SER A 300 85.80 47.70 -53.28
N LEU A 301 85.72 46.41 -53.59
CA LEU A 301 86.51 45.78 -54.66
C LEU A 301 86.21 46.40 -56.03
N ARG A 302 84.95 46.75 -56.32
CA ARG A 302 84.57 47.45 -57.54
C ARG A 302 85.20 48.84 -57.62
N LEU A 303 85.23 49.59 -56.51
CA LEU A 303 85.90 50.89 -56.44
C LEU A 303 87.41 50.76 -56.67
N VAL A 304 88.06 49.76 -56.04
CA VAL A 304 89.48 49.45 -56.26
C VAL A 304 89.75 49.12 -57.73
N SER A 305 88.90 48.30 -58.35
CA SER A 305 89.00 47.99 -59.78
C SER A 305 88.89 49.24 -60.65
N GLN A 306 87.93 50.14 -60.37
CA GLN A 306 87.79 51.42 -61.07
C GLN A 306 89.01 52.34 -60.87
N LEU A 307 89.57 52.40 -59.66
CA LEU A 307 90.81 53.12 -59.35
C LEU A 307 91.99 52.56 -60.16
N LEU A 308 92.20 51.24 -60.14
CA LEU A 308 93.24 50.58 -60.93
C LEU A 308 93.06 50.86 -62.43
N GLN A 309 91.83 50.82 -62.94
CA GLN A 309 91.52 51.16 -64.33
C GLN A 309 91.80 52.65 -64.64
N SER A 310 91.56 53.56 -63.69
CA SER A 310 91.89 54.97 -63.85
C SER A 310 93.40 55.23 -63.85
N ILE A 311 94.18 54.49 -63.05
CA ILE A 311 95.64 54.54 -63.04
C ILE A 311 96.18 54.04 -64.38
N ASP A 312 95.67 52.92 -64.89
CA ASP A 312 96.04 52.40 -66.21
C ASP A 312 95.78 53.42 -67.32
N LYS A 313 94.62 54.10 -67.30
CA LYS A 313 94.32 55.20 -68.22
C LYS A 313 95.31 56.36 -68.13
N ILE A 314 95.75 56.75 -66.93
CA ILE A 314 96.76 57.81 -66.75
C ILE A 314 98.14 57.34 -67.23
N SER A 315 98.52 56.08 -66.97
CA SER A 315 99.79 55.51 -67.41
C SER A 315 99.91 55.47 -68.93
N ASN A 316 98.79 55.27 -69.64
CA ASN A 316 98.72 55.28 -71.10
C ASN A 316 98.68 56.70 -71.72
N LEU A 317 98.76 57.77 -70.93
CA LEU A 317 98.91 59.15 -71.41
C LEU A 317 100.39 59.61 -71.48
N ASN A 318 101.34 58.75 -71.14
CA ASN A 318 102.78 58.92 -71.41
C ASN A 318 103.36 57.85 -72.37
N PRO A 319 102.81 57.62 -73.57
CA PRO A 319 103.60 57.11 -74.67
C PRO A 319 104.27 58.30 -75.36
N GLU A 320 105.61 58.33 -75.33
CA GLU A 320 106.51 59.32 -75.96
C GLU A 320 107.03 60.45 -75.05
N SER A 321 108.17 60.16 -74.42
CA SER A 321 109.46 60.65 -74.94
C SER A 321 110.54 59.60 -74.73
#